data_AF-A0A9E4H2E7-F1
#
_entry.id   AF-A0A9E4H2E7-F1
#
_cell.length_a   1.000
_cell.length_b   1.000
_cell.length_c   1.000
_cell.angle_alpha   90.00
_cell.angle_beta   90.00
_cell.angle_gamma   90.00
#
_symmetry.space_group_name_H-M   'P 1'
#
loop_
_entity.id
_entity.type
_entity.pdbx_description
1 polymer ?
#
loop_
_entity_poly.entity_id
_entity_poly.type
_entity_poly.pdbx_seq_one_letter_code
_entity_poly.pdbx_strand_id
1 'polypeptide(L)'
;LPIQSHMLLDTYWVEFGGGTNFQEVLRQSRQILGRQGGNNKQIILITDGEPTTYNWTESDLRADYGRRGGGLVEATMREVMRCTRDNITINTFMLDQSPSLLRFVQLMTKINKGRAFIASPHSLGSYVVSDYVSNRNKVIR
;
A
#
# COMPACT_ATOMS: atom_id res chain seq x y z
N LEU A 1 0.28 5.91 -19.37
CA LEU A 1 -1.03 6.12 -20.03
C LEU A 1 -2.13 5.82 -19.01
N PRO A 2 -3.25 6.55 -19.00
CA PRO A 2 -4.36 6.25 -18.09
C PRO A 2 -4.96 4.86 -18.38
N ILE A 3 -5.28 4.12 -17.33
CA ILE A 3 -5.92 2.80 -17.43
C ILE A 3 -7.37 2.99 -17.90
N GLN A 4 -7.77 2.26 -18.95
CA GLN A 4 -9.12 2.26 -19.50
C GLN A 4 -9.90 1.07 -18.95
N SER A 5 -11.22 1.20 -18.77
CA SER A 5 -12.05 0.20 -18.08
C SER A 5 -12.00 -1.20 -18.71
N HIS A 6 -11.85 -1.29 -20.03
CA HIS A 6 -11.74 -2.57 -20.73
C HIS A 6 -10.43 -3.31 -20.43
N MET A 7 -9.38 -2.59 -20.02
CA MET A 7 -8.09 -3.18 -19.67
C MET A 7 -8.09 -3.85 -18.30
N LEU A 8 -9.17 -3.71 -17.51
CA LEU A 8 -9.28 -4.31 -16.17
C LEU A 8 -9.54 -5.82 -16.19
N LEU A 9 -10.22 -6.32 -17.23
CA LEU A 9 -10.47 -7.75 -17.43
C LEU A 9 -9.46 -8.39 -18.38
N ASP A 10 -8.57 -7.57 -18.96
CA ASP A 10 -7.61 -8.00 -19.96
C ASP A 10 -6.34 -8.51 -19.25
N THR A 11 -6.09 -9.82 -19.35
CA THR A 11 -4.95 -10.50 -18.70
C THR A 11 -3.60 -10.18 -19.34
N TYR A 12 -3.57 -9.34 -20.39
CA TYR A 12 -2.34 -8.88 -21.04
C TYR A 12 -1.31 -8.29 -20.07
N TRP A 13 -1.73 -7.66 -18.96
CA TRP A 13 -0.82 -7.13 -17.93
C TRP A 13 -0.15 -8.22 -17.07
N VAL A 14 -0.77 -9.40 -16.97
CA VAL A 14 -0.26 -10.55 -16.22
C VAL A 14 0.79 -11.29 -17.05
N GLU A 15 0.58 -11.41 -18.37
CA GLU A 15 1.45 -12.15 -19.28
C GLU A 15 2.83 -11.50 -19.53
N PHE A 16 2.96 -10.17 -19.34
CA PHE A 16 4.20 -9.43 -19.59
C PHE A 16 4.96 -8.98 -18.32
N GLY A 17 4.74 -9.66 -17.19
CA GLY A 17 5.47 -9.37 -15.95
C GLY A 17 4.77 -8.33 -15.07
N GLY A 18 3.48 -8.52 -14.86
CA GLY A 18 2.72 -7.76 -13.87
C GLY A 18 3.35 -7.87 -12.48
N GLY A 19 3.50 -6.74 -11.80
CA GLY A 19 4.02 -6.65 -10.44
C GLY A 19 3.15 -5.75 -9.57
N THR A 20 3.24 -5.95 -8.27
CA THR A 20 2.49 -5.18 -7.29
C THR A 20 3.23 -3.87 -7.01
N ASN A 21 2.68 -2.73 -7.45
CA ASN A 21 3.34 -1.42 -7.33
C ASN A 21 2.57 -0.46 -6.42
N PHE A 22 2.78 -0.59 -5.10
CA PHE A 22 2.11 0.30 -4.14
C PHE A 22 2.55 1.75 -4.27
N GLN A 23 3.82 2.01 -4.57
CA GLN A 23 4.36 3.37 -4.73
C GLN A 23 3.55 4.15 -5.77
N GLU A 24 3.33 3.56 -6.95
CA GLU A 24 2.63 4.23 -8.04
C GLU A 24 1.13 4.42 -7.74
N VAL A 25 0.47 3.41 -7.18
CA VAL A 25 -0.95 3.52 -6.78
C VAL A 25 -1.14 4.62 -5.75
N LEU A 26 -0.32 4.64 -4.69
CA LEU A 26 -0.38 5.68 -3.66
C LEU A 26 -0.12 7.07 -4.23
N ARG A 27 0.87 7.20 -5.13
CA ARG A 27 1.19 8.47 -5.80
C ARG A 27 0.01 8.99 -6.61
N GLN A 28 -0.63 8.14 -7.41
CA GLN A 28 -1.79 8.52 -8.21
C GLN A 28 -2.98 8.89 -7.32
N SER A 29 -3.29 8.07 -6.30
CA SER A 29 -4.37 8.36 -5.36
C SER A 29 -4.16 9.70 -4.64
N ARG A 30 -2.93 9.99 -4.18
CA ARG A 30 -2.58 11.27 -3.56
C ARG A 30 -2.77 12.45 -4.51
N GLN A 31 -2.39 12.32 -5.78
CA GLN A 31 -2.61 13.38 -6.78
C GLN A 31 -4.11 13.62 -7.04
N ILE A 32 -4.92 12.56 -7.10
CA ILE A 32 -6.37 12.67 -7.26
C ILE A 32 -7.00 13.34 -6.04
N LEU A 33 -6.66 12.88 -4.83
CA LEU A 33 -7.16 13.42 -3.57
C LEU A 33 -6.65 14.84 -3.28
N GLY A 34 -5.47 15.20 -3.77
CA GLY A 34 -4.89 16.54 -3.67
C GLY A 34 -5.75 17.61 -4.34
N ARG A 35 -6.49 17.24 -5.39
CA ARG A 35 -7.42 18.14 -6.11
C ARG A 35 -8.77 18.30 -5.39
N GLN A 36 -9.04 17.49 -4.37
CA GLN A 36 -10.28 17.54 -3.61
C GLN A 36 -10.16 18.50 -2.43
N GLY A 37 -11.18 19.35 -2.22
CA GLY A 37 -11.23 20.32 -1.12
C GLY A 37 -11.66 19.75 0.23
N GLY A 38 -12.06 18.47 0.29
CA GLY A 38 -12.46 17.83 1.54
C GLY A 38 -11.30 17.61 2.50
N ASN A 39 -11.57 17.77 3.80
CA ASN A 39 -10.58 17.60 4.87
C ASN A 39 -10.39 16.13 5.30
N ASN A 40 -11.30 15.24 4.91
CA ASN A 40 -11.23 13.81 5.22
C ASN A 40 -10.82 13.03 3.95
N LYS A 41 -9.51 12.87 3.73
CA LYS A 41 -8.96 12.17 2.57
C LYS A 41 -8.49 10.78 2.98
N GLN A 42 -8.99 9.75 2.29
CA GLN A 42 -8.69 8.36 2.63
C GLN A 42 -8.36 7.54 1.38
N ILE A 43 -7.41 6.62 1.53
CA ILE A 43 -7.10 5.56 0.58
C ILE A 43 -7.46 4.23 1.25
N ILE A 44 -8.23 3.41 0.56
CA ILE A 44 -8.48 2.02 0.94
C ILE A 44 -7.63 1.15 0.02
N LEU A 45 -6.55 0.58 0.55
CA LEU A 45 -5.65 -0.31 -0.19
C LEU A 45 -6.10 -1.75 0.05
N ILE A 46 -6.45 -2.48 -1.01
CA ILE A 46 -6.84 -3.90 -0.94
C ILE A 46 -5.77 -4.70 -1.66
N THR A 47 -5.22 -5.73 -1.02
CA THR A 47 -4.08 -6.48 -1.56
C THR A 47 -3.93 -7.86 -0.96
N ASP A 48 -3.45 -8.81 -1.74
CA ASP A 48 -3.08 -10.18 -1.36
C ASP A 48 -1.56 -10.40 -1.29
N GLY A 49 -0.74 -9.36 -1.49
CA GLY A 49 0.72 -9.48 -1.45
C GLY A 49 1.43 -8.13 -1.26
N GLU A 50 2.67 -8.17 -0.78
CA GLU A 50 3.52 -6.97 -0.67
C GLU A 50 3.87 -6.42 -2.06
N PRO A 51 4.34 -5.16 -2.17
CA PRO A 51 4.82 -4.67 -3.45
C PRO A 51 6.00 -5.51 -3.93
N THR A 52 6.06 -5.74 -5.24
CA THR A 52 7.14 -6.46 -5.91
C THR A 52 7.87 -5.60 -6.93
N THR A 53 7.32 -4.42 -7.26
CA THR A 53 7.93 -3.46 -8.18
C THR A 53 7.67 -2.00 -7.76
N TYR A 54 8.48 -1.08 -8.27
CA TYR A 54 8.32 0.36 -8.11
C TYR A 54 8.89 1.10 -9.33
N ASN A 55 8.49 2.35 -9.49
CA ASN A 55 9.00 3.24 -10.53
C ASN A 55 10.30 3.88 -10.06
N TRP A 56 11.39 3.56 -10.76
CA TRP A 56 12.72 4.15 -10.56
C TRP A 56 12.72 5.63 -10.96
N THR A 57 13.32 6.46 -10.13
CA THR A 57 13.69 7.83 -10.50
C THR A 57 15.18 7.92 -10.85
N GLU A 58 15.61 8.95 -11.58
CA GLU A 58 17.04 9.19 -11.80
C GLU A 58 17.83 9.31 -10.49
N SER A 59 17.22 9.84 -9.43
CA SER A 59 17.86 9.89 -8.11
C SER A 59 18.01 8.51 -7.49
N ASP A 60 17.05 7.60 -7.73
CA ASP A 60 17.17 6.20 -7.28
C ASP A 60 18.27 5.49 -8.07
N LEU A 61 18.40 5.73 -9.38
CA LEU A 61 19.50 5.16 -10.19
C LEU A 61 20.89 5.61 -9.72
N ARG A 62 21.02 6.85 -9.24
CA ARG A 62 22.28 7.37 -8.68
C ARG A 62 22.57 6.85 -7.27
N ALA A 63 21.53 6.66 -6.45
CA ALA A 63 21.66 6.13 -5.10
C ALA A 63 21.90 4.60 -5.07
N ASP A 64 21.42 3.89 -6.09
CA ASP A 64 21.45 2.43 -6.17
C ASP A 64 22.71 1.86 -6.86
N TYR A 65 23.69 2.72 -7.19
CA TYR A 65 25.03 2.31 -7.65
C TYR A 65 25.75 1.54 -6.51
N GLY A 66 25.41 0.26 -6.37
CA GLY A 66 25.97 -0.67 -5.38
C GLY A 66 25.00 -1.25 -4.32
N ARG A 67 23.70 -0.92 -4.31
CA ARG A 67 22.75 -1.35 -3.25
C ARG A 67 21.59 -2.22 -3.75
N ARG A 68 21.90 -3.44 -4.22
CA ARG A 68 20.87 -4.42 -4.60
C ARG A 68 19.81 -4.61 -3.49
N GLY A 69 18.59 -4.12 -3.71
CA GLY A 69 17.39 -4.50 -2.95
C GLY A 69 16.81 -3.49 -1.95
N GLY A 70 17.45 -2.33 -1.72
CA GLY A 70 16.95 -1.32 -0.75
C GLY A 70 15.84 -0.40 -1.29
N GLY A 71 15.79 -0.19 -2.61
CA GLY A 71 14.99 0.89 -3.19
C GLY A 71 13.48 0.68 -3.17
N LEU A 72 12.96 -0.56 -3.30
CA LEU A 72 11.51 -0.83 -3.37
C LEU A 72 10.78 -0.41 -2.08
N VAL A 73 11.24 -0.92 -0.94
CA VAL A 73 10.64 -0.65 0.36
C VAL A 73 10.77 0.85 0.65
N GLU A 74 11.96 1.41 0.45
CA GLU A 74 12.21 2.83 0.71
C GLU A 74 11.34 3.74 -0.17
N ALA A 75 11.27 3.48 -1.47
CA ALA A 75 10.47 4.25 -2.42
C ALA A 75 8.97 4.21 -2.05
N THR A 76 8.46 3.03 -1.69
CA THR A 76 7.07 2.88 -1.25
C THR A 76 6.83 3.65 0.05
N MET A 77 7.69 3.49 1.07
CA MET A 77 7.54 4.19 2.35
C MET A 77 7.69 5.72 2.19
N ARG A 78 8.49 6.18 1.23
CA ARG A 78 8.60 7.61 0.88
C ARG A 78 7.27 8.16 0.37
N GLU A 79 6.54 7.41 -0.44
CA GLU A 79 5.21 7.82 -0.89
C GLU A 79 4.16 7.72 0.23
N VAL A 80 4.26 6.72 1.10
CA VAL A 80 3.44 6.63 2.33
C VAL A 80 3.66 7.87 3.20
N MET A 81 4.91 8.30 3.40
CA MET A 81 5.23 9.54 4.13
C MET A 81 4.63 10.77 3.47
N ARG A 82 4.64 10.86 2.13
CA ARG A 82 4.00 11.97 1.40
C ARG A 82 2.48 11.98 1.58
N CYS A 83 1.82 10.81 1.46
CA CYS A 83 0.39 10.70 1.75
C CYS A 83 0.05 11.17 3.17
N THR A 84 0.88 10.78 4.14
CA THR A 84 0.73 11.17 5.55
C THR A 84 0.86 12.67 5.75
N ARG A 85 1.85 13.32 5.13
CA ARG A 85 2.02 14.78 5.18
C ARG A 85 0.86 15.54 4.53
N ASP A 86 0.27 14.96 3.48
CA ASP A 86 -0.87 15.52 2.77
C ASP A 86 -2.21 15.24 3.50
N ASN A 87 -2.18 14.78 4.76
CA ASN A 87 -3.33 14.40 5.59
C ASN A 87 -4.23 13.34 4.95
N ILE A 88 -3.63 12.37 4.26
CA ILE A 88 -4.34 11.24 3.65
C ILE A 88 -4.15 10.00 4.51
N THR A 89 -5.25 9.47 5.04
CA THR A 89 -5.25 8.22 5.82
C THR A 89 -5.26 7.01 4.87
N ILE A 90 -4.39 6.04 5.09
CA ILE A 90 -4.29 4.79 4.32
C ILE A 90 -4.78 3.65 5.20
N ASN A 91 -5.91 3.07 4.83
CA ASN A 91 -6.46 1.88 5.44
C ASN A 91 -6.19 0.68 4.53
N THR A 92 -5.55 -0.36 5.06
CA THR A 92 -5.12 -1.52 4.26
C THR A 92 -5.93 -2.76 4.63
N PHE A 93 -6.54 -3.39 3.64
CA PHE A 93 -7.20 -4.69 3.73
C PHE A 93 -6.32 -5.74 3.05
N MET A 94 -5.75 -6.63 3.85
CA MET A 94 -4.92 -7.74 3.40
C MET A 94 -5.81 -8.97 3.18
N LEU A 95 -5.74 -9.58 2.01
CA LEU A 95 -6.44 -10.82 1.65
C LEU A 95 -5.60 -12.06 1.94
N ASP A 96 -4.30 -11.87 2.14
CA ASP A 96 -3.34 -12.89 2.56
C ASP A 96 -2.72 -12.54 3.93
N GLN A 97 -2.14 -13.53 4.60
CA GLN A 97 -1.51 -13.43 5.91
C GLN A 97 -0.02 -13.80 5.88
N SER A 98 0.62 -13.75 4.71
CA SER A 98 2.07 -13.99 4.62
C SER A 98 2.85 -13.07 5.58
N PRO A 99 3.88 -13.61 6.28
CA PRO A 99 4.68 -12.82 7.21
C PRO A 99 5.33 -11.57 6.58
N SER A 100 5.66 -11.62 5.28
CA SER A 100 6.24 -10.50 4.52
C SER A 100 5.24 -9.36 4.37
N LEU A 101 4.03 -9.65 3.87
CA LEU A 101 2.93 -8.68 3.75
C LEU A 101 2.60 -8.05 5.10
N LEU A 102 2.47 -8.87 6.15
CA LEU A 102 2.19 -8.38 7.51
C LEU A 102 3.25 -7.39 7.98
N ARG A 103 4.54 -7.71 7.84
CA ARG A 103 5.64 -6.81 8.22
C ARG A 103 5.64 -5.52 7.40
N PHE A 104 5.35 -5.62 6.11
CA PHE A 104 5.31 -4.46 5.22
C PHE A 104 4.18 -3.51 5.61
N VAL A 105 2.98 -4.03 5.80
CA VAL A 105 1.80 -3.25 6.21
C VAL A 105 1.99 -2.66 7.61
N GLN A 106 2.61 -3.37 8.54
CA GLN A 106 2.99 -2.81 9.85
C GLN A 106 3.86 -1.56 9.72
N LEU A 107 4.85 -1.57 8.82
CA LEU A 107 5.70 -0.39 8.57
C LEU A 107 4.88 0.77 7.99
N MET A 108 4.03 0.49 6.99
CA MET A 108 3.14 1.50 6.40
C MET A 108 2.23 2.13 7.46
N THR A 109 1.53 1.31 8.24
CA THR A 109 0.62 1.73 9.31
C THR A 109 1.36 2.54 10.38
N LYS A 110 2.58 2.16 10.75
CA LYS A 110 3.39 2.90 11.72
C LYS A 110 3.69 4.33 11.25
N ILE A 111 3.94 4.51 9.96
CA ILE A 111 4.21 5.83 9.34
C ILE A 111 2.91 6.62 9.19
N ASN A 112 1.89 6.04 8.55
CA ASN A 112 0.69 6.75 8.14
C ASN A 112 -0.37 6.92 9.22
N LYS A 113 -0.37 6.05 10.24
CA LYS A 113 -1.37 6.02 11.32
C LYS A 113 -2.79 5.59 10.90
N GLY A 114 -2.98 5.09 9.69
CA GLY A 114 -4.21 4.41 9.29
C GLY A 114 -4.33 2.98 9.85
N ARG A 115 -5.37 2.25 9.46
CA ARG A 115 -5.70 0.93 10.03
C ARG A 115 -5.30 -0.21 9.08
N ALA A 116 -4.97 -1.37 9.65
CA ALA A 116 -4.72 -2.60 8.90
C ALA A 116 -5.77 -3.65 9.30
N PHE A 117 -6.36 -4.29 8.30
CA PHE A 117 -7.40 -5.29 8.41
C PHE A 117 -6.93 -6.56 7.71
N ILE A 118 -7.08 -7.70 8.38
CA ILE A 118 -6.88 -9.02 7.77
C ILE A 118 -8.25 -9.54 7.36
N ALA A 119 -8.47 -9.72 6.06
CA ALA A 119 -9.65 -10.37 5.55
C ALA A 119 -9.44 -11.89 5.62
N SER A 120 -10.34 -12.59 6.28
CA SER A 120 -10.46 -14.04 6.17
C SER A 120 -11.63 -14.36 5.25
N PRO A 121 -11.49 -15.27 4.26
CA PRO A 121 -12.57 -15.63 3.32
C PRO A 121 -13.87 -16.06 4.02
N HIS A 122 -13.76 -16.63 5.22
CA HIS A 122 -14.89 -17.12 6.01
C HIS A 122 -15.44 -16.07 6.98
N SER A 123 -14.83 -14.89 7.07
CA SER A 123 -15.19 -13.88 8.06
C SER A 123 -14.81 -12.46 7.62
N LEU A 124 -15.25 -12.04 6.43
CA LEU A 124 -15.20 -10.63 5.99
C LEU A 124 -15.83 -9.67 7.01
N GLY A 125 -16.68 -10.15 7.93
CA GLY A 125 -17.26 -9.37 9.04
C GLY A 125 -16.46 -9.39 10.34
N SER A 126 -15.54 -10.33 10.55
CA SER A 126 -14.79 -10.48 11.82
C SER A 126 -13.40 -9.85 11.67
N TYR A 127 -13.35 -8.52 11.77
CA TYR A 127 -12.12 -7.77 11.61
C TYR A 127 -11.20 -7.95 12.82
N VAL A 128 -10.10 -8.68 12.64
CA VAL A 128 -8.94 -8.54 13.52
C VAL A 128 -8.24 -7.23 13.16
N VAL A 129 -8.58 -6.18 13.90
CA VAL A 129 -7.75 -4.98 13.99
C VAL A 129 -6.48 -5.39 14.72
N SER A 130 -5.35 -5.34 14.02
CA SER A 130 -4.07 -5.41 14.69
C SER A 130 -3.89 -4.07 15.42
N ASP A 131 -4.19 -4.08 16.72
CA ASP A 131 -3.99 -2.99 17.69
C ASP A 131 -2.48 -2.76 17.96
N TYR A 132 -1.65 -2.78 16.91
CA TYR A 132 -0.20 -2.89 16.98
C TYR A 132 0.54 -1.59 17.31
N VAL A 133 -0.19 -0.53 17.68
CA VAL A 133 0.41 0.67 18.28
C VAL A 133 0.22 0.72 19.81
N SER A 134 -0.54 -0.19 20.41
CA SER A 134 -0.72 -0.18 21.87
C SER A 134 -1.12 -1.54 22.43
N ASN A 135 -0.13 -2.43 22.56
CA ASN A 135 0.02 -3.45 23.61
C ASN A 135 -1.24 -3.94 24.38
N ARG A 136 -2.33 -4.35 23.71
CA ARG A 136 -3.37 -5.22 24.29
C ARG A 136 -4.12 -5.98 23.19
N ASN A 137 -3.97 -7.30 23.21
CA ASN A 137 -4.85 -8.22 22.50
C ASN A 137 -6.30 -8.02 23.00
N LYS A 138 -7.16 -7.41 22.18
CA LYS A 138 -8.61 -7.58 22.32
C LYS A 138 -9.19 -8.00 20.98
N VAL A 139 -9.60 -9.26 20.94
CA VAL A 139 -10.51 -9.77 19.91
C VAL A 139 -11.85 -9.08 20.14
N ILE A 140 -12.27 -8.21 19.23
CA ILE A 140 -13.63 -7.68 19.19
C ILE A 140 -14.49 -8.75 18.52
N ARG A 141 -15.41 -9.33 19.28
CA ARG A 141 -16.49 -10.22 18.79
C ARG A 141 -17.68 -9.39 18.36
#